data_AF-A0A6I2SWY2-F1
#
_entry.id   AF-A0A6I2SWY2-F1
#
_cell.length_a   1.000
_cell.length_b   1.000
_cell.length_c   1.000
_cell.angle_alpha   90.00
_cell.angle_beta   90.00
_cell.angle_gamma   90.00
#
_symmetry.space_group_name_H-M   'P 1'
#
loop_
_entity.id
_entity.type
_entity.pdbx_description
1 polymer ?
#
loop_
_entity_poly.entity_id
_entity_poly.type
_entity_poly.pdbx_seq_one_letter_code
_entity_poly.pdbx_strand_id
1 'polypeptide(L)'
;MEKNRCIGIVAGLVLLLSAVTAQALPTNTQTEFLVNGASALADGIDSGTGLGTRSFTFTQAGSYNVRAFFDLDLSLYTTGFSNEYGQLFNGSSIKSGQSWEVDEPGYWIGDLYSNFNGAGFDNTLGTGGVTTDQFPDDVAVGLGWQFTLAEGEMASLYFTASDMAPTADLLYLAQLEAWGLNDPVYFYTDLVIEPAGPAPIPEPSTFVLLGSALAGLGLYARRRRAN
;
A
#
# COMPACT_ATOMS: atom_id res chain seq x y z
N MET A 1 42.08 -44.29 -57.28
CA MET A 1 41.48 -42.97 -57.53
C MET A 1 40.44 -42.72 -56.46
N GLU A 2 40.59 -41.61 -55.77
CA GLU A 2 40.16 -41.41 -54.39
C GLU A 2 38.67 -41.11 -54.23
N LYS A 3 38.18 -41.56 -53.07
CA LYS A 3 36.81 -41.51 -52.56
C LYS A 3 36.68 -40.22 -51.76
N ASN A 4 36.10 -39.17 -52.33
CA ASN A 4 35.94 -37.89 -51.64
C ASN A 4 34.83 -37.95 -50.58
N ARG A 5 35.21 -37.52 -49.39
CA ARG A 5 34.51 -37.63 -48.11
C ARG A 5 33.50 -36.49 -47.90
N CYS A 6 32.49 -36.81 -47.08
CA CYS A 6 31.51 -35.93 -46.45
C CYS A 6 32.14 -34.74 -45.71
N ILE A 7 31.51 -33.56 -45.77
CA ILE A 7 31.49 -32.58 -44.68
C ILE A 7 30.06 -32.01 -44.60
N GLY A 8 29.33 -32.40 -43.56
CA GLY A 8 28.03 -31.83 -43.21
C GLY A 8 28.23 -30.53 -42.43
N ILE A 9 27.51 -29.47 -42.82
CA ILE A 9 27.42 -28.24 -42.05
C ILE A 9 26.17 -28.36 -41.18
N VAL A 10 26.38 -28.68 -39.91
CA VAL A 10 25.36 -28.56 -38.85
C VAL A 10 25.39 -27.10 -38.40
N ALA A 11 24.38 -26.33 -38.81
CA ALA A 11 24.15 -24.98 -38.30
C ALA A 11 23.56 -25.10 -36.88
N GLY A 12 24.44 -25.08 -35.87
CA GLY A 12 24.04 -24.93 -34.47
C GLY A 12 23.69 -23.47 -34.18
N LEU A 13 22.39 -23.16 -34.18
CA LEU A 13 21.87 -21.90 -33.65
C LEU A 13 22.03 -21.94 -32.12
N VAL A 14 23.06 -21.29 -31.60
CA VAL A 14 23.25 -21.06 -30.17
C VAL A 14 22.32 -19.91 -29.76
N LEU A 15 21.14 -20.23 -29.22
CA LEU A 15 20.37 -19.28 -28.43
C LEU A 15 21.07 -19.11 -27.09
N LEU A 16 21.87 -18.04 -26.96
CA LEU A 16 22.28 -17.50 -25.67
C LEU A 16 21.06 -16.84 -25.04
N LEU A 17 20.25 -17.61 -24.32
CA LEU A 17 19.33 -17.06 -23.32
C LEU A 17 20.19 -16.68 -22.13
N SER A 18 20.59 -15.41 -22.05
CA SER A 18 21.15 -14.85 -20.83
C SER A 18 20.07 -14.95 -19.76
N ALA A 19 20.25 -15.86 -18.80
CA ALA A 19 19.52 -15.82 -17.55
C ALA A 19 19.94 -14.54 -16.82
N VAL A 20 19.13 -13.49 -16.96
CA VAL A 20 19.19 -12.35 -16.04
C VAL A 20 18.59 -12.87 -14.75
N THR A 21 19.43 -13.34 -13.82
CA THR A 21 19.01 -13.44 -12.44
C THR A 21 18.95 -12.01 -11.90
N ALA A 22 17.84 -11.32 -12.18
CA ALA A 22 17.46 -10.14 -11.42
C ALA A 22 17.03 -10.63 -10.04
N GLN A 23 17.99 -10.81 -9.14
CA GLN A 23 17.70 -10.96 -7.73
C GLN A 23 17.61 -9.54 -7.17
N ALA A 24 16.43 -8.94 -7.26
CA ALA A 24 16.12 -7.78 -6.43
C ALA A 24 16.17 -8.26 -4.97
N LEU A 25 17.15 -7.76 -4.22
CA LEU A 25 17.09 -7.83 -2.76
C LEU A 25 15.79 -7.13 -2.34
N PRO A 26 14.86 -7.78 -1.61
CA PRO A 26 13.78 -7.04 -0.99
C PRO A 26 14.41 -6.19 0.12
N THR A 27 14.79 -4.96 -0.19
CA THR A 27 15.02 -3.95 0.84
C THR A 27 13.66 -3.63 1.42
N ASN A 28 13.32 -4.31 2.52
CA ASN A 28 12.12 -4.05 3.29
C ASN A 28 12.23 -2.62 3.81
N THR A 29 11.63 -1.67 3.09
CA THR A 29 11.72 -0.26 3.43
C THR A 29 10.64 0.00 4.46
N GLN A 30 11.04 0.11 5.72
CA GLN A 30 10.15 0.54 6.80
C GLN A 30 10.04 2.05 6.78
N THR A 31 8.82 2.56 6.71
CA THR A 31 8.53 3.99 6.88
C THR A 31 7.53 4.13 8.02
N GLU A 32 7.93 4.85 9.05
CA GLU A 32 7.16 5.04 10.27
C GLU A 32 6.78 6.51 10.42
N PHE A 33 5.52 6.75 10.74
CA PHE A 33 4.96 8.08 10.95
C PHE A 33 4.33 8.17 12.33
N LEU A 34 4.77 9.15 13.12
CA LEU A 34 4.27 9.40 14.47
C LEU A 34 3.61 10.79 14.53
N VAL A 35 2.33 10.83 14.88
CA VAL A 35 1.64 12.06 15.26
C VAL A 35 1.41 12.02 16.76
N ASN A 36 2.17 12.84 17.48
CA ASN A 36 1.95 13.12 18.90
C ASN A 36 1.73 14.63 19.02
N GLY A 37 0.68 15.03 19.73
CA GLY A 37 0.13 16.40 19.82
C GLY A 37 1.08 17.54 20.17
N ALA A 38 2.40 17.33 20.27
CA ALA A 38 3.37 18.41 20.47
C ALA A 38 4.65 18.40 19.61
N SER A 39 5.13 17.33 18.93
CA SER A 39 6.42 17.39 18.21
C SER A 39 6.74 16.22 17.26
N ALA A 40 6.34 16.31 15.98
CA ALA A 40 7.08 15.85 14.80
C ALA A 40 6.25 16.19 13.54
N LEU A 41 6.50 17.33 12.92
CA LEU A 41 5.67 17.80 11.81
C LEU A 41 6.02 17.10 10.50
N ALA A 42 5.05 16.36 9.98
CA ALA A 42 5.02 15.92 8.60
C ALA A 42 4.07 16.82 7.82
N ASP A 43 4.51 17.41 6.69
CA ASP A 43 3.63 18.11 5.73
C ASP A 43 2.27 17.40 5.58
N GLY A 44 1.18 18.16 5.70
CA GLY A 44 -0.18 17.69 5.50
C GLY A 44 -0.99 17.44 6.77
N ILE A 45 -0.38 17.45 7.95
CA ILE A 45 -1.07 17.42 9.26
C ILE A 45 -0.94 18.77 9.97
N ASP A 46 -2.05 19.31 10.47
CA ASP A 46 -2.10 20.54 11.27
C ASP A 46 -1.51 20.30 12.66
N SER A 47 -0.53 21.12 13.05
CA SER A 47 0.18 20.98 14.31
C SER A 47 -0.65 21.27 15.56
N GLY A 48 -1.71 22.06 15.40
CA GLY A 48 -2.58 22.48 16.50
C GLY A 48 -3.72 21.50 16.76
N THR A 49 -4.17 20.78 15.73
CA THR A 49 -5.32 19.86 15.84
C THR A 49 -4.95 18.39 15.63
N GLY A 50 -3.80 18.09 15.02
CA GLY A 50 -3.45 16.72 14.60
C GLY A 50 -4.25 16.21 13.41
N LEU A 51 -5.11 17.03 12.81
CA LEU A 51 -5.95 16.67 11.67
C LEU A 51 -5.25 16.94 10.34
N GLY A 52 -5.63 16.19 9.31
CA GLY A 52 -5.15 16.35 7.95
C GLY A 52 -4.81 15.03 7.28
N THR A 53 -4.14 15.11 6.13
CA THR A 53 -3.72 13.93 5.37
C THR A 53 -2.23 13.97 5.10
N ARG A 54 -1.54 12.90 5.47
CA ARG A 54 -0.15 12.64 5.09
C ARG A 54 -0.13 11.67 3.91
N SER A 55 0.56 12.06 2.83
CA SER A 55 0.74 11.24 1.64
C SER A 55 2.19 10.77 1.47
N PHE A 56 2.36 9.53 1.01
CA PHE A 56 3.65 8.94 0.62
C PHE A 56 3.57 8.43 -0.81
N THR A 57 4.66 8.62 -1.56
CA THR A 57 4.81 8.09 -2.92
C THR A 57 6.03 7.19 -3.00
N PHE A 58 5.85 5.98 -3.52
CA PHE A 58 6.91 4.99 -3.70
C PHE A 58 7.00 4.64 -5.18
N THR A 59 8.20 4.67 -5.76
CA THR A 59 8.42 4.44 -7.20
C THR A 59 9.47 3.37 -7.48
N GLN A 60 10.06 2.79 -6.44
CA GLN A 60 11.06 1.73 -6.59
C GLN A 60 10.39 0.37 -6.38
N ALA A 61 10.75 -0.61 -7.20
CA ALA A 61 10.30 -1.98 -6.99
C ALA A 61 10.83 -2.51 -5.65
N GLY A 62 10.02 -3.27 -4.92
CA GLY A 62 10.40 -3.79 -3.60
C GLY A 62 9.22 -4.11 -2.70
N SER A 63 9.53 -4.56 -1.50
CA SER A 63 8.55 -4.79 -0.43
C SER A 63 8.56 -3.62 0.55
N TYR A 64 7.37 -3.16 0.91
CA TYR A 64 7.15 -2.01 1.77
C TYR A 64 6.32 -2.41 2.97
N ASN A 65 6.69 -1.87 4.13
CA ASN A 65 5.89 -1.89 5.34
C ASN A 65 5.82 -0.45 5.85
N VAL A 66 4.65 0.15 5.79
CA VAL A 66 4.43 1.55 6.16
C VAL A 66 3.39 1.62 7.25
N ARG A 67 3.71 2.31 8.34
CA ARG A 67 2.85 2.40 9.52
C ARG A 67 2.73 3.84 10.00
N ALA A 68 1.56 4.18 10.48
CA ALA A 68 1.25 5.43 11.15
C ALA A 68 0.71 5.14 12.55
N PHE A 69 1.13 5.97 13.49
CA PHE A 69 0.69 5.98 14.89
C PHE A 69 0.16 7.37 15.21
N PHE A 70 -1.09 7.44 15.66
CA PHE A 70 -1.78 8.67 16.02
C PHE A 70 -2.13 8.63 17.50
N ASP A 71 -1.69 9.64 18.23
CA ASP A 71 -1.88 9.79 19.67
C ASP A 71 -2.39 11.20 19.91
N LEU A 72 -3.71 11.35 19.76
CA LEU A 72 -4.38 12.64 19.87
C LEU A 72 -5.08 12.73 21.23
N ASP A 73 -4.67 13.67 22.05
CA ASP A 73 -5.40 14.02 23.27
C ASP A 73 -6.61 14.90 22.90
N LEU A 74 -7.80 14.31 22.77
CA LEU A 74 -9.00 15.06 22.37
C LEU A 74 -9.41 16.10 23.42
N SER A 75 -9.03 15.90 24.67
CA SER A 75 -9.64 16.62 25.79
C SER A 75 -8.68 17.00 26.93
N LEU A 76 -7.38 17.13 26.61
CA LEU A 76 -6.27 17.35 27.55
C LEU A 76 -6.55 18.41 28.63
N TYR A 77 -7.18 19.52 28.23
CA TYR A 77 -7.40 20.69 29.10
C TYR A 77 -8.75 20.69 29.83
N THR A 78 -9.69 19.82 29.46
CA THR A 78 -11.04 19.77 30.05
C THR A 78 -11.19 18.62 31.02
N THR A 79 -10.66 17.47 30.65
CA THR A 79 -11.05 16.18 31.23
C THR A 79 -9.86 15.25 31.46
N GLY A 80 -8.69 15.61 30.91
CA GLY A 80 -7.43 14.91 31.07
C GLY A 80 -7.00 14.25 29.77
N PHE A 81 -6.07 13.31 29.89
CA PHE A 81 -5.51 12.49 28.81
C PHE A 81 -6.08 11.07 28.84
N SER A 82 -7.12 10.85 29.65
CA SER A 82 -7.58 9.51 30.00
C SER A 82 -9.11 9.46 30.04
N ASN A 83 -9.77 9.80 28.94
CA ASN A 83 -11.20 9.60 28.74
C ASN A 83 -11.57 9.41 27.27
N GLU A 84 -10.73 8.73 26.51
CA GLU A 84 -10.87 8.45 25.09
C GLU A 84 -10.99 6.94 24.82
N TYR A 85 -11.77 6.56 23.81
CA TYR A 85 -11.91 5.16 23.40
C TYR A 85 -12.03 5.00 21.88
N GLY A 86 -11.73 3.80 21.41
CA GLY A 86 -11.68 3.44 19.99
C GLY A 86 -12.97 2.80 19.49
N GLN A 87 -13.32 3.06 18.24
CA GLN A 87 -14.34 2.31 17.50
C GLN A 87 -13.87 1.95 16.10
N LEU A 88 -14.26 0.75 15.66
CA LEU A 88 -14.03 0.26 14.30
C LEU A 88 -15.32 0.38 13.50
N PHE A 89 -15.19 0.92 12.29
CA PHE A 89 -16.25 0.95 11.30
C PHE A 89 -15.80 0.24 10.03
N ASN A 90 -16.75 -0.43 9.36
CA ASN A 90 -16.51 -1.16 8.12
C ASN A 90 -15.34 -2.15 8.20
N GLY A 91 -15.22 -2.91 9.30
CA GLY A 91 -14.14 -3.88 9.50
C GLY A 91 -14.06 -4.96 8.40
N SER A 92 -15.19 -5.27 7.75
CA SER A 92 -15.24 -6.17 6.59
C SER A 92 -14.57 -5.60 5.33
N SER A 93 -14.34 -4.29 5.28
CA SER A 93 -13.74 -3.58 4.13
C SER A 93 -12.21 -3.48 4.24
N ILE A 94 -11.60 -4.22 5.18
CA ILE A 94 -10.14 -4.32 5.28
C ILE A 94 -9.55 -4.88 3.98
N LYS A 95 -8.58 -4.16 3.43
CA LYS A 95 -7.91 -4.55 2.17
C LYS A 95 -6.73 -5.47 2.48
N SER A 96 -6.32 -6.27 1.48
CA SER A 96 -5.14 -7.14 1.63
C SER A 96 -3.90 -6.30 1.91
N GLY A 97 -3.14 -6.69 2.94
CA GLY A 97 -1.95 -5.97 3.38
C GLY A 97 -2.23 -4.78 4.31
N GLN A 98 -3.49 -4.36 4.47
CA GLN A 98 -3.87 -3.35 5.45
C GLN A 98 -3.90 -3.97 6.85
N SER A 99 -3.39 -3.26 7.84
CA SER A 99 -3.52 -3.59 9.25
C SER A 99 -3.89 -2.36 10.07
N TRP A 100 -4.49 -2.58 11.23
CA TRP A 100 -4.92 -1.50 12.11
C TRP A 100 -4.95 -1.97 13.56
N GLU A 101 -4.96 -1.04 14.50
CA GLU A 101 -5.12 -1.33 15.93
C GLU A 101 -5.56 -0.04 16.63
N VAL A 102 -6.43 -0.14 17.63
CA VAL A 102 -6.69 0.96 18.55
C VAL A 102 -6.53 0.41 19.94
N ASP A 103 -5.55 0.90 20.68
CA ASP A 103 -5.29 0.42 22.04
C ASP A 103 -4.54 1.50 22.81
N GLU A 104 -4.32 1.26 24.10
CA GLU A 104 -3.45 2.10 24.91
C GLU A 104 -2.02 2.11 24.32
N PRO A 105 -1.35 3.27 24.24
CA PRO A 105 -0.01 3.38 23.68
C PRO A 105 1.00 2.37 24.24
N GLY A 106 0.97 2.06 25.53
CA GLY A 106 1.81 1.04 26.15
C GLY A 106 2.38 1.42 27.52
N TYR A 107 1.71 2.31 28.24
CA TYR A 107 2.05 2.75 29.58
C TYR A 107 1.59 1.76 30.67
N TRP A 108 0.44 1.11 30.51
CA TRP A 108 -0.10 0.16 31.49
C TRP A 108 -0.40 -1.20 30.90
N ILE A 109 -1.40 -1.31 30.02
CA ILE A 109 -1.93 -2.61 29.56
C ILE A 109 -1.79 -2.76 28.06
N GLY A 110 -1.78 -1.67 27.28
CA GLY A 110 -1.79 -1.75 25.82
C GLY A 110 -0.47 -2.18 25.22
N ASP A 111 -0.55 -2.67 23.99
CA ASP A 111 0.60 -3.14 23.23
C ASP A 111 0.80 -2.39 21.91
N LEU A 112 0.03 -1.32 21.64
CA LEU A 112 0.06 -0.58 20.38
C LEU A 112 1.46 -0.09 19.99
N TYR A 113 2.19 0.58 20.88
CA TYR A 113 3.55 1.04 20.57
C TYR A 113 4.51 -0.13 20.34
N SER A 114 4.30 -1.25 21.03
CA SER A 114 5.11 -2.44 20.82
C SER A 114 4.81 -3.11 19.46
N ASN A 115 3.55 -3.13 19.04
CA ASN A 115 3.10 -3.62 17.73
C ASN A 115 3.55 -2.68 16.61
N PHE A 116 3.56 -1.37 16.86
CA PHE A 116 4.10 -0.34 15.97
C PHE A 116 5.60 -0.53 15.72
N ASN A 117 6.41 -0.79 16.75
CA ASN A 117 7.85 -1.01 16.59
C ASN A 117 8.21 -2.46 16.20
N GLY A 118 7.29 -3.40 16.44
CA GLY A 118 7.50 -4.84 16.31
C GLY A 118 6.87 -5.44 15.06
N ALA A 119 6.09 -6.50 15.25
CA ALA A 119 5.58 -7.38 14.21
C ALA A 119 4.47 -6.76 13.33
N GLY A 120 3.96 -5.58 13.68
CA GLY A 120 2.84 -4.91 13.02
C GLY A 120 1.55 -5.03 13.83
N PHE A 121 0.56 -4.24 13.43
CA PHE A 121 -0.75 -4.17 14.07
C PHE A 121 -1.58 -5.45 13.91
N ASP A 122 -2.34 -5.80 14.94
CA ASP A 122 -3.00 -7.10 15.05
C ASP A 122 -4.50 -7.13 14.66
N ASN A 123 -5.06 -5.98 14.26
CA ASN A 123 -6.47 -5.79 13.87
C ASN A 123 -7.45 -5.94 15.04
N THR A 124 -7.10 -5.37 16.20
CA THR A 124 -7.94 -5.39 17.39
C THR A 124 -8.29 -3.98 17.91
N LEU A 125 -9.41 -3.91 18.64
CA LEU A 125 -9.81 -2.76 19.45
C LEU A 125 -9.56 -3.11 20.92
N GLY A 126 -8.54 -2.54 21.51
CA GLY A 126 -8.17 -2.72 22.91
C GLY A 126 -7.68 -4.13 23.21
N THR A 127 -6.86 -4.24 24.25
CA THR A 127 -6.29 -5.53 24.66
C THR A 127 -7.34 -6.63 24.79
N GLY A 128 -7.19 -7.67 23.95
CA GLY A 128 -8.06 -8.83 23.87
C GLY A 128 -8.23 -9.58 25.20
N GLY A 129 -9.13 -9.10 26.06
CA GLY A 129 -9.45 -9.76 27.33
C GLY A 129 -10.09 -8.90 28.42
N VAL A 130 -10.14 -7.57 28.31
CA VAL A 130 -10.73 -6.74 29.36
C VAL A 130 -12.16 -6.33 28.99
N THR A 131 -13.11 -6.65 29.88
CA THR A 131 -14.53 -6.32 29.71
C THR A 131 -14.71 -4.80 29.59
N THR A 132 -15.72 -4.39 28.84
CA THR A 132 -16.12 -3.02 28.41
C THR A 132 -16.16 -1.91 29.45
N ASP A 133 -15.84 -2.22 30.70
CA ASP A 133 -15.89 -1.35 31.87
C ASP A 133 -14.47 -0.87 32.26
N GLN A 134 -13.45 -1.31 31.50
CA GLN A 134 -12.02 -0.99 31.67
C GLN A 134 -11.34 -0.78 30.31
N PHE A 135 -12.08 -0.32 29.29
CA PHE A 135 -11.43 0.12 28.06
C PHE A 135 -10.36 1.14 28.45
N PRO A 136 -9.14 1.04 27.91
CA PRO A 136 -8.11 2.02 28.25
C PRO A 136 -8.67 3.40 27.98
N ASP A 137 -8.68 4.18 29.05
CA ASP A 137 -9.18 5.53 29.06
C ASP A 137 -8.28 6.45 28.21
N ASP A 138 -7.11 5.98 27.75
CA ASP A 138 -6.17 6.71 26.88
C ASP A 138 -5.86 5.79 25.70
N VAL A 139 -6.31 6.13 24.50
CA VAL A 139 -6.11 5.30 23.30
C VAL A 139 -5.40 6.05 22.20
N ALA A 140 -4.54 5.32 21.51
CA ALA A 140 -3.92 5.73 20.27
C ALA A 140 -4.36 4.81 19.12
N VAL A 141 -4.15 5.27 17.90
CA VAL A 141 -4.59 4.62 16.68
C VAL A 141 -3.40 4.25 15.81
N GLY A 142 -3.31 2.97 15.47
CA GLY A 142 -2.37 2.40 14.52
C GLY A 142 -3.03 2.11 13.17
N LEU A 143 -2.42 2.56 12.08
CA LEU A 143 -2.80 2.20 10.71
C LEU A 143 -1.57 1.77 9.91
N GLY A 144 -1.65 0.65 9.21
CA GLY A 144 -0.51 0.06 8.53
C GLY A 144 -0.84 -0.55 7.18
N TRP A 145 0.18 -0.65 6.34
CA TRP A 145 0.14 -1.30 5.05
C TRP A 145 1.41 -2.10 4.78
N GLN A 146 1.23 -3.31 4.27
CA GLN A 146 2.26 -4.14 3.68
C GLN A 146 1.94 -4.41 2.23
N PHE A 147 2.83 -4.05 1.32
CA PHE A 147 2.63 -4.21 -0.12
C PHE A 147 3.95 -4.43 -0.86
N THR A 148 3.85 -4.88 -2.10
CA THR A 148 4.99 -5.05 -3.00
C THR A 148 4.76 -4.25 -4.27
N LEU A 149 5.80 -3.58 -4.75
CA LEU A 149 5.82 -2.94 -6.06
C LEU A 149 6.69 -3.75 -7.03
N ALA A 150 6.16 -4.04 -8.21
CA ALA A 150 6.92 -4.54 -9.33
C ALA A 150 7.71 -3.40 -10.02
N GLU A 151 8.62 -3.78 -10.91
CA GLU A 151 9.31 -2.82 -11.77
C GLU A 151 8.31 -2.10 -12.67
N GLY A 152 8.39 -0.77 -12.70
CA GLY A 152 7.45 0.04 -13.46
C GLY A 152 6.09 0.22 -12.78
N GLU A 153 5.96 0.00 -11.47
CA GLU A 153 4.81 0.40 -10.66
C GLU A 153 5.16 1.56 -9.71
N MET A 154 4.13 2.30 -9.29
CA MET A 154 4.21 3.26 -8.20
C MET A 154 3.04 3.07 -7.23
N ALA A 155 3.28 3.38 -5.95
CA ALA A 155 2.25 3.44 -4.92
C ALA A 155 2.06 4.87 -4.42
N SER A 156 0.79 5.24 -4.24
CA SER A 156 0.37 6.41 -3.47
C SER A 156 -0.39 5.95 -2.23
N LEU A 157 0.15 6.27 -1.05
CA LEU A 157 -0.40 5.88 0.24
C LEU A 157 -0.79 7.11 1.04
N TYR A 158 -2.00 7.12 1.58
CA TYR A 158 -2.55 8.23 2.36
C TYR A 158 -2.91 7.76 3.76
N PHE A 159 -2.55 8.54 4.77
CA PHE A 159 -3.07 8.41 6.13
C PHE A 159 -3.77 9.70 6.49
N THR A 160 -5.01 9.61 6.95
CA THR A 160 -5.86 10.76 7.23
C THR A 160 -6.41 10.70 8.64
N ALA A 161 -6.34 11.83 9.35
CA ALA A 161 -7.10 12.13 10.55
C ALA A 161 -8.09 13.27 10.22
N SER A 162 -9.37 13.09 10.53
CA SER A 162 -10.46 13.96 10.05
C SER A 162 -11.54 14.10 11.12
N ASP A 163 -12.15 15.29 11.22
CA ASP A 163 -13.36 15.54 12.03
C ASP A 163 -14.65 15.06 11.33
N MET A 164 -14.53 14.64 10.06
CA MET A 164 -15.62 14.06 9.28
C MET A 164 -15.35 12.60 8.94
N ALA A 165 -16.35 11.76 9.16
CA ALA A 165 -16.32 10.36 8.74
C ALA A 165 -16.18 10.25 7.21
N PRO A 166 -15.41 9.28 6.69
CA PRO A 166 -15.28 9.07 5.26
C PRO A 166 -16.60 8.54 4.66
N THR A 167 -16.97 9.04 3.47
CA THR A 167 -18.19 8.61 2.76
C THR A 167 -17.99 7.40 1.86
N ALA A 168 -16.75 6.97 1.66
CA ALA A 168 -16.41 5.83 0.82
C ALA A 168 -16.49 4.51 1.61
N ASP A 169 -16.63 3.39 0.89
CA ASP A 169 -16.58 2.04 1.47
C ASP A 169 -15.13 1.66 1.78
N LEU A 170 -14.61 2.23 2.86
CA LEU A 170 -13.29 1.97 3.38
C LEU A 170 -13.37 1.68 4.89
N LEU A 171 -12.40 0.92 5.37
CA LEU A 171 -12.19 0.74 6.80
C LEU A 171 -11.75 2.06 7.40
N TYR A 172 -12.39 2.45 8.50
CA TYR A 172 -11.97 3.59 9.29
C TYR A 172 -12.16 3.32 10.78
N LEU A 173 -11.38 4.03 11.56
CA LEU A 173 -11.41 4.03 13.00
C LEU A 173 -11.92 5.38 13.48
N ALA A 174 -12.47 5.41 14.68
CA ALA A 174 -12.78 6.65 15.36
C ALA A 174 -12.18 6.61 16.76
N GLN A 175 -11.65 7.74 17.20
CA GLN A 175 -11.38 8.04 18.60
C GLN A 175 -12.49 8.94 19.09
N LEU A 176 -13.11 8.56 20.19
CA LEU A 176 -14.24 9.25 20.81
C LEU A 176 -13.92 9.58 22.24
N GLU A 177 -14.55 10.63 22.76
CA GLU A 177 -14.50 11.01 24.16
C GLU A 177 -15.67 10.33 24.92
N ALA A 178 -15.40 9.80 26.12
CA ALA A 178 -16.33 8.99 26.92
C ALA A 178 -17.62 9.72 27.32
N TRP A 179 -17.60 11.06 27.40
CA TRP A 179 -18.73 11.89 27.80
C TRP A 179 -19.39 12.67 26.66
N GLY A 180 -18.93 12.46 25.42
CA GLY A 180 -19.45 13.15 24.22
C GLY A 180 -19.25 14.65 24.24
N LEU A 181 -18.23 15.14 24.95
CA LEU A 181 -17.91 16.57 25.07
C LEU A 181 -17.19 17.13 23.83
N ASN A 182 -16.58 16.26 23.04
CA ASN A 182 -15.88 16.61 21.80
C ASN A 182 -16.42 15.80 20.62
N ASP A 183 -16.22 16.36 19.43
CA ASP A 183 -16.50 15.66 18.18
C ASP A 183 -15.52 14.50 17.98
N PRO A 184 -15.96 13.36 17.41
CA PRO A 184 -15.07 12.24 17.11
C PRO A 184 -13.99 12.62 16.10
N VAL A 185 -12.82 12.03 16.25
CA VAL A 185 -11.78 12.07 15.21
C VAL A 185 -11.73 10.73 14.50
N TYR A 186 -11.82 10.78 13.18
CA TYR A 186 -11.82 9.63 12.29
C TYR A 186 -10.46 9.43 11.64
N PHE A 187 -9.99 8.19 11.65
CA PHE A 187 -8.71 7.79 11.07
C PHE A 187 -8.94 6.76 9.97
N TYR A 188 -8.31 7.00 8.83
CA TYR A 188 -8.38 6.05 7.72
C TYR A 188 -7.15 6.15 6.82
N THR A 189 -6.98 5.12 6.01
CA THR A 189 -5.88 5.03 5.07
C THR A 189 -6.36 4.45 3.74
N ASP A 190 -5.72 4.88 2.66
CA ASP A 190 -5.94 4.32 1.34
C ASP A 190 -4.62 4.14 0.58
N LEU A 191 -4.54 3.04 -0.16
CA LEU A 191 -3.38 2.67 -0.98
C LEU A 191 -3.84 2.47 -2.42
N VAL A 192 -3.18 3.19 -3.33
CA VAL A 192 -3.35 3.05 -4.78
C VAL A 192 -2.02 2.61 -5.37
N ILE A 193 -2.01 1.46 -6.06
CA ILE A 193 -0.86 0.99 -6.84
C ILE A 193 -1.24 1.05 -8.31
N GLU A 194 -0.39 1.69 -9.12
CA GLU A 194 -0.61 1.89 -10.55
C GLU A 194 0.70 1.80 -11.33
N PRO A 195 0.66 1.54 -12.65
CA PRO A 195 1.86 1.59 -13.48
C PRO A 195 2.56 2.95 -13.42
N ALA A 196 3.86 2.95 -13.15
CA ALA A 196 4.71 4.12 -13.24
C ALA A 196 4.93 4.52 -14.70
N GLY A 197 4.20 5.54 -15.14
CA GLY A 197 4.34 6.12 -16.48
C GLY A 197 3.03 6.23 -17.24
N PRO A 198 3.05 6.75 -18.48
CA PRO A 198 1.85 6.81 -19.30
C PRO A 198 1.33 5.39 -19.53
N ALA A 199 0.00 5.25 -19.51
CA ALA A 199 -0.68 3.98 -19.81
C ALA A 199 -0.04 3.33 -21.05
N PRO A 200 0.20 2.00 -21.05
CA PRO A 200 0.80 1.33 -22.20
C PRO A 200 0.04 1.75 -23.44
N ILE A 201 0.72 2.45 -24.35
CA ILE A 201 0.11 2.83 -25.63
C ILE A 201 -0.25 1.49 -26.28
N PRO A 202 -1.53 1.24 -26.61
CA PRO A 202 -1.93 0.00 -27.24
C PRO A 202 -0.98 -0.25 -28.40
N GLU A 203 -0.28 -1.38 -28.40
CA GLU A 203 0.67 -1.66 -29.47
C GLU A 203 -0.06 -1.45 -30.79
N PRO A 204 0.40 -0.53 -31.64
CA PRO A 204 -0.35 -0.17 -32.82
C PRO A 204 -0.58 -1.45 -33.61
N SER A 205 -1.76 -1.59 -34.20
CA SER A 205 -2.17 -2.76 -34.99
C SER A 205 -1.28 -3.02 -36.22
N THR A 206 -0.06 -2.47 -36.25
CA THR A 206 1.07 -2.70 -37.14
C THR A 206 1.30 -4.16 -37.45
N PHE A 207 1.18 -5.09 -36.48
CA PHE A 207 1.29 -6.52 -36.79
C PHE A 207 0.10 -7.04 -37.57
N VAL A 208 -1.11 -6.56 -37.28
CA VAL A 208 -2.32 -6.88 -38.06
C VAL A 208 -2.25 -6.24 -39.45
N LEU A 209 -1.75 -5.01 -39.56
CA LEU A 209 -1.56 -4.29 -40.82
C LEU A 209 -0.47 -4.96 -41.68
N LEU A 210 0.67 -5.33 -41.06
CA LEU A 210 1.75 -6.06 -41.73
C LEU A 210 1.28 -7.45 -42.17
N GLY A 211 0.55 -8.16 -41.30
CA GLY A 211 -0.01 -9.47 -41.61
C GLY A 211 -1.01 -9.41 -42.76
N SER A 212 -1.91 -8.42 -42.76
CA SER A 212 -2.88 -8.21 -43.84
C SER A 212 -2.24 -7.77 -45.15
N ALA A 213 -1.22 -6.90 -45.09
CA ALA A 213 -0.44 -6.51 -46.26
C ALA A 213 0.31 -7.70 -46.88
N LEU A 214 0.96 -8.54 -46.07
CA LEU A 214 1.64 -9.75 -46.53
C LEU A 214 0.67 -10.78 -47.12
N ALA A 215 -0.49 -10.97 -46.49
CA ALA A 215 -1.54 -11.83 -47.02
C ALA A 215 -2.04 -11.33 -48.39
N GLY A 216 -2.29 -10.02 -48.52
CA GLY A 216 -2.66 -9.38 -49.78
C GLY A 216 -1.59 -9.55 -50.86
N LEU A 217 -0.31 -9.37 -50.51
CA LEU A 217 0.82 -9.56 -51.42
C LEU A 217 0.95 -11.02 -51.88
N GLY A 218 0.75 -11.97 -50.97
CA GLY A 218 0.75 -13.41 -51.27
C GLY A 218 -0.37 -13.81 -52.22
N LEU A 219 -1.58 -13.30 -52.01
CA LEU A 219 -2.72 -13.52 -52.91
C LEU A 219 -2.46 -12.92 -54.30
N TYR A 220 -1.91 -11.71 -54.36
CA TYR A 220 -1.54 -11.04 -55.61
C TYR A 220 -0.47 -11.83 -56.39
N ALA A 221 0.59 -12.27 -55.72
CA ALA A 221 1.66 -13.05 -56.34
C ALA A 221 1.16 -14.39 -56.90
N ARG A 222 0.22 -15.04 -56.21
CA ARG A 222 -0.39 -16.30 -56.67
C ARG A 222 -1.22 -16.11 -57.93
N ARG A 223 -2.00 -15.02 -58.02
CA ARG A 223 -2.79 -14.69 -59.22
C ARG A 223 -1.90 -14.44 -60.45
N ARG A 224 -0.73 -13.81 -60.25
CA ARG A 224 0.20 -13.47 -61.34
C ARG A 224 0.93 -14.66 -61.95
N ARG A 225 0.96 -15.82 -61.28
CA ARG A 225 1.54 -17.07 -61.80
C ARG A 225 0.54 -17.96 -62.53
N ALA A 226 -0.76 -17.70 -62.35
CA ALA A 226 -1.84 -18.47 -62.97
C ALA A 226 -2.27 -17.92 -64.34
N ASN A 227 -1.83 -16.70 -64.67
CA ASN A 227 -1.95 -16.06 -65.98
C ASN A 227 -0.60 -16.09 -66.68
#